data_AF-A0A817A4Q7-F1
#
_entry.id   AF-A0A817A4Q7-F1
#
_cell.length_a   1.000
_cell.length_b   1.000
_cell.length_c   1.000
_cell.angle_alpha   90.00
_cell.angle_beta   90.00
_cell.angle_gamma   90.00
#
_symmetry.space_group_name_H-M   'P 1'
#
loop_
_entity.id
_entity.type
_entity.pdbx_description
1 polymer ?
#
loop_
_entity_poly.entity_id
_entity_poly.type
_entity_poly.pdbx_seq_one_letter_code
_entity_poly.pdbx_strand_id
1 'polypeptide(L)'
;MKGYIENEMFEKALDLFEQIHLNLNNVIYVVAFNACAGLANDRAMKIGRKLLDEMPENYRNDNIISTSAIDMLMKFGDVESAERIFRSIKAP
;
A
#
# COMPACT_ATOMS: atom_id res chain seq x y z
N MET A 1 -2.00 12.84 -5.67
CA MET A 1 -1.10 11.78 -5.16
C MET A 1 -0.32 11.07 -6.27
N LYS A 2 -0.96 10.45 -7.29
CA LYS A 2 -0.26 9.73 -8.37
C LYS A 2 0.92 10.51 -8.99
N GLY A 3 0.70 11.77 -9.37
CA GLY A 3 1.78 12.61 -9.91
C GLY A 3 2.95 12.84 -8.93
N TYR A 4 2.73 12.84 -7.61
CA TYR A 4 3.83 12.92 -6.65
C TYR A 4 4.67 11.63 -6.64
N ILE A 5 4.04 10.46 -6.77
CA ILE A 5 4.74 9.17 -6.85
C ILE A 5 5.55 9.05 -8.14
N GLU A 6 4.97 9.42 -9.28
CA GLU A 6 5.65 9.41 -10.57
C GLU A 6 6.87 10.34 -10.62
N ASN A 7 6.95 11.31 -9.70
CA ASN A 7 8.09 12.21 -9.52
C ASN A 7 8.92 11.88 -8.26
N GLU A 8 8.74 10.68 -7.69
CA GLU A 8 9.49 10.20 -6.50
C GLU A 8 9.34 11.09 -5.24
N MET A 9 8.32 11.94 -5.20
CA MET A 9 8.00 12.84 -4.10
C MET A 9 7.14 12.14 -3.04
N PHE A 10 7.62 11.02 -2.52
CA PHE A 10 6.82 10.10 -1.72
C PHE A 10 6.34 10.69 -0.39
N GLU A 11 7.13 11.55 0.28
CA GLU A 11 6.69 12.22 1.51
C GLU A 11 5.47 13.11 1.26
N LYS A 12 5.49 13.90 0.20
CA LYS A 12 4.33 14.74 -0.19
C LYS A 12 3.12 13.90 -0.57
N ALA A 13 3.35 12.73 -1.17
CA ALA A 13 2.27 11.78 -1.44
C ALA A 13 1.63 11.27 -0.14
N LEU A 14 2.43 10.96 0.89
CA LEU A 14 1.92 10.52 2.19
C LEU A 14 1.26 11.65 2.98
N ASP A 15 1.82 12.86 2.98
CA ASP A 15 1.20 14.01 3.65
C ASP A 15 -0.18 14.34 3.05
N LEU A 16 -0.32 14.20 1.72
CA LEU A 16 -1.62 14.35 1.05
C LEU A 16 -2.55 13.17 1.38
N PHE A 17 -2.03 11.95 1.52
CA PHE A 17 -2.81 10.78 1.91
C PHE A 17 -3.41 10.93 3.31
N GLU A 18 -2.63 11.41 4.29
CA GLU A 18 -3.10 11.61 5.67
C GLU A 18 -4.21 12.66 5.79
N GLN A 19 -4.33 13.56 4.81
CA GLN A 19 -5.42 14.55 4.74
C GLN A 19 -6.72 14.00 4.13
N ILE A 20 -6.73 12.75 3.62
CA ILE A 20 -7.94 12.13 3.08
C ILE A 20 -8.78 11.59 4.23
N HIS A 21 -10.01 12.08 4.37
CA HIS A 21 -10.95 11.69 5.44
C HIS A 21 -12.18 10.92 4.89
N LEU A 22 -12.15 10.53 3.62
CA LEU A 22 -13.23 9.83 2.92
C LEU A 22 -12.87 8.36 2.66
N ASN A 23 -13.90 7.54 2.37
CA ASN A 23 -13.75 6.15 1.95
C ASN A 23 -12.67 6.02 0.87
N LEU A 24 -11.55 5.41 1.25
CA LEU A 24 -10.43 5.13 0.37
C LEU A 24 -10.93 4.22 -0.77
N ASN A 25 -10.83 4.70 -2.01
CA ASN A 25 -11.10 3.87 -3.17
C ASN A 25 -9.86 3.00 -3.50
N ASN A 26 -10.05 2.00 -4.35
CA ASN A 26 -9.00 1.08 -4.79
C ASN A 26 -7.73 1.80 -5.30
N VAL A 27 -7.88 2.90 -6.04
CA VAL A 27 -6.75 3.66 -6.58
C VAL A 27 -5.91 4.28 -5.47
N ILE A 28 -6.53 4.78 -4.40
CA ILE A 28 -5.82 5.39 -3.28
C ILE A 28 -4.97 4.35 -2.54
N TYR A 29 -5.47 3.12 -2.36
CA TYR A 29 -4.69 2.04 -1.74
C TYR A 29 -3.39 1.74 -2.51
N VAL A 30 -3.48 1.55 -3.83
CA VAL A 30 -2.31 1.28 -4.68
C VAL A 30 -1.28 2.39 -4.58
N VAL A 31 -1.75 3.64 -4.69
CA VAL A 31 -0.91 4.83 -4.61
C VAL A 31 -0.24 4.91 -3.23
N ALA A 32 -0.98 4.71 -2.15
CA ALA A 32 -0.42 4.78 -0.80
C ALA A 32 0.61 3.68 -0.55
N PHE A 33 0.35 2.44 -0.98
CA PHE A 33 1.32 1.34 -0.86
C PHE A 33 2.61 1.63 -1.65
N ASN A 34 2.50 2.12 -2.88
CA ASN A 34 3.67 2.50 -3.68
C ASN A 34 4.47 3.65 -3.04
N ALA A 35 3.80 4.64 -2.45
CA ALA A 35 4.49 5.70 -1.70
C ALA A 35 5.20 5.16 -0.45
N CYS A 36 4.58 4.23 0.26
CA CYS A 36 5.20 3.58 1.42
C CYS A 36 6.44 2.76 1.01
N ALA A 37 6.33 1.99 -0.08
CA ALA A 37 7.40 1.20 -0.65
C ALA A 37 8.59 2.08 -1.09
N GLY A 38 8.31 3.24 -1.69
CA GLY A 38 9.33 4.20 -2.14
C GLY A 38 10.06 4.90 -1.00
N LEU A 39 9.40 5.15 0.14
CA LEU A 39 10.04 5.78 1.31
C LEU A 39 10.87 4.82 2.15
N ALA A 40 10.41 3.57 2.29
CA ALA A 40 11.10 2.53 3.04
C ALA A 40 11.60 2.97 4.44
N ASN A 41 10.79 3.75 5.17
CA ASN A 41 11.10 4.22 6.52
C ASN A 41 10.00 3.84 7.54
N ASP A 42 10.27 4.03 8.84
CA ASP A 42 9.37 3.61 9.93
C ASP A 42 7.98 4.26 9.86
N ARG A 43 7.87 5.50 9.39
CA ARG A 43 6.59 6.19 9.21
C ARG A 43 5.77 5.50 8.12
N ALA A 44 6.38 5.25 6.97
CA ALA A 44 5.76 4.55 5.86
C ALA A 44 5.35 3.12 6.23
N MET A 45 6.15 2.41 7.03
CA MET A 45 5.79 1.08 7.53
C MET A 45 4.51 1.11 8.38
N LYS A 46 4.42 2.06 9.31
CA LYS A 46 3.23 2.21 10.18
C LYS A 46 1.98 2.53 9.38
N ILE A 47 2.08 3.43 8.40
CA ILE A 47 0.96 3.78 7.51
C ILE A 47 0.56 2.57 6.66
N GLY A 48 1.52 1.88 6.05
CA GLY A 48 1.28 0.69 5.23
C GLY A 48 0.61 -0.45 6.00
N ARG A 49 1.01 -0.70 7.26
CA ARG A 49 0.32 -1.69 8.11
C ARG A 49 -1.09 -1.29 8.46
N LYS A 50 -1.30 -0.03 8.85
CA LYS A 50 -2.65 0.49 9.15
C LYS A 50 -3.57 0.33 7.94
N LEU A 51 -3.08 0.64 6.74
CA LEU A 51 -3.79 0.42 5.49
C LEU A 51 -4.16 -1.05 5.28
N LEU A 52 -3.24 -1.99 5.52
CA LEU A 52 -3.52 -3.43 5.39
C LEU A 52 -4.57 -3.94 6.39
N ASP A 53 -4.57 -3.39 7.60
CA ASP A 53 -5.52 -3.75 8.65
C ASP A 53 -6.93 -3.20 8.37
N GLU A 54 -7.00 -1.99 7.81
CA GLU A 54 -8.25 -1.30 7.43
C GLU A 54 -8.75 -1.70 6.02
N MET A 55 -7.98 -2.52 5.29
CA MET A 55 -8.29 -2.87 3.91
C MET A 55 -9.56 -3.73 3.80
N PRO A 56 -10.56 -3.32 2.99
CA PRO A 56 -11.75 -4.12 2.75
C PRO A 56 -11.45 -5.51 2.16
N GLU A 57 -12.21 -6.53 2.55
CA GLU A 57 -12.03 -7.91 2.07
C GLU A 57 -12.15 -8.04 0.54
N ASN A 58 -13.00 -7.24 -0.10
CA ASN A 58 -13.10 -7.22 -1.55
C ASN A 58 -11.83 -6.68 -2.24
N TYR A 59 -11.03 -5.84 -1.55
CA TYR A 59 -9.77 -5.32 -2.07
C TYR A 59 -8.61 -6.30 -1.89
N ARG A 60 -8.70 -7.24 -0.93
CA ARG A 60 -7.76 -8.38 -0.82
C ARG A 60 -7.80 -9.31 -2.03
N ASN A 61 -8.87 -9.28 -2.82
CA ASN A 61 -8.99 -10.05 -4.06
C ASN A 61 -8.64 -9.24 -5.31
N ASP A 62 -8.34 -7.94 -5.17
CA ASP A 62 -7.86 -7.13 -6.29
C ASP A 62 -6.36 -7.37 -6.45
N ASN A 63 -5.97 -7.94 -7.59
CA ASN A 63 -4.58 -8.29 -7.87
C ASN A 63 -3.66 -7.06 -7.87
N ILE A 64 -4.14 -5.90 -8.29
CA ILE A 64 -3.33 -4.68 -8.38
C ILE A 64 -3.04 -4.17 -6.97
N ILE A 65 -4.08 -4.08 -6.13
CA ILE A 65 -3.93 -3.67 -4.73
C ILE A 65 -3.03 -4.66 -3.99
N SER A 66 -3.32 -5.95 -4.10
CA SER A 66 -2.57 -7.00 -3.40
C SER A 66 -1.10 -7.04 -3.81
N THR A 67 -0.80 -6.84 -5.10
CA THR A 67 0.58 -6.74 -5.59
C THR A 67 1.30 -5.52 -5.04
N SER A 68 0.66 -4.35 -4.99
CA SER A 68 1.26 -3.14 -4.41
C SER A 68 1.53 -3.28 -2.91
N ALA A 69 0.64 -3.97 -2.18
CA ALA A 69 0.84 -4.30 -0.77
C ALA A 69 2.00 -5.27 -0.55
N ILE A 70 2.14 -6.29 -1.39
CA ILE A 70 3.26 -7.24 -1.36
C ILE A 70 4.58 -6.52 -1.59
N ASP A 71 4.68 -5.67 -2.63
CA ASP A 71 5.89 -4.89 -2.90
C ASP A 71 6.28 -4.02 -1.70
N MET A 72 5.31 -3.32 -1.11
CA MET A 72 5.51 -2.54 0.11
C MET A 72 6.07 -3.40 1.25
N LEU A 73 5.46 -4.55 1.56
CA LEU A 73 5.94 -5.44 2.64
C LEU A 73 7.35 -5.97 2.37
N MET A 74 7.66 -6.32 1.12
CA MET A 74 8.99 -6.78 0.71
C MET A 74 10.06 -5.69 0.91
N LYS A 75 9.75 -4.41 0.65
CA LYS A 75 10.66 -3.29 0.93
C LYS A 75 10.95 -3.08 2.41
N PHE A 76 10.02 -3.47 3.28
CA PHE A 76 10.21 -3.46 4.74
C PHE A 76 10.77 -4.77 5.30
N GLY A 77 11.05 -5.76 4.45
CA GLY A 77 11.55 -7.08 4.87
C GLY A 77 10.53 -7.97 5.56
N ASP A 78 9.23 -7.64 5.51
CA ASP A 78 8.15 -8.46 6.07
C ASP A 78 7.70 -9.53 5.06
N VAL A 79 8.62 -10.48 4.81
CA VAL A 79 8.43 -11.55 3.82
C VAL A 79 7.27 -12.48 4.21
N GLU A 80 7.10 -12.75 5.50
CA GLU A 80 6.03 -13.64 5.99
C GLU A 80 4.63 -13.07 5.68
N SER A 81 4.41 -11.79 5.95
CA SER A 81 3.14 -11.15 5.64
C SER A 81 2.93 -11.04 4.12
N ALA A 82 3.99 -10.76 3.36
CA ALA A 82 3.93 -10.70 1.90
C ALA A 82 3.52 -12.06 1.31
N GLU A 83 4.10 -13.16 1.81
CA GLU A 83 3.76 -14.52 1.38
C GLU A 83 2.32 -14.89 1.74
N ARG A 84 1.85 -14.52 2.93
CA ARG A 84 0.47 -14.75 3.35
C ARG A 84 -0.53 -14.06 2.41
N ILE A 85 -0.28 -12.81 2.03
CA ILE A 85 -1.13 -12.11 1.06
C ILE A 85 -1.05 -12.80 -0.30
N PHE A 86 0.15 -13.12 -0.80
CA PHE A 86 0.33 -13.80 -2.08
C PHE A 86 -0.44 -15.12 -2.15
N ARG A 87 -0.41 -15.93 -1.09
CA ARG A 87 -1.16 -17.20 -1.00
C ARG A 87 -2.67 -17.02 -0.93
N SER A 88 -3.14 -15.85 -0.50
CA SER A 88 -4.58 -15.53 -0.44
C SER A 88 -5.15 -15.05 -1.77
N ILE A 89 -4.28 -14.64 -2.72
CA ILE A 89 -4.69 -14.29 -4.08
C ILE A 89 -5.22 -15.56 -4.75
N LYS A 90 -6.50 -15.56 -5.11
CA LYS A 90 -7.09 -16.69 -5.85
C LYS A 90 -6.41 -16.79 -7.21
N ALA A 91 -5.98 -18.00 -7.56
CA ALA A 91 -5.54 -18.31 -8.91
C ALA A 91 -6.64 -17.94 -9.92
N PRO A 92 -6.28 -17.40 -11.09
CA PRO A 92 -7.23 -17.05 -12.15
C PRO A 92 -8.09 -18.25 -12.60
#